data_AF-A0A2D4K4M5-F1
#
_entry.id   AF-A0A2D4K4M5-F1
#
_cell.length_a   1.000
_cell.length_b   1.000
_cell.length_c   1.000
_cell.angle_alpha   90.00
_cell.angle_beta   90.00
_cell.angle_gamma   90.00
#
_symmetry.space_group_name_H-M   'P 1'
#
loop_
_entity.id
_entity.type
_entity.pdbx_description
1 polymer ?
#
loop_
_entity_poly.entity_id
_entity_poly.type
_entity_poly.pdbx_seq_one_letter_code
_entity_poly.pdbx_strand_id
1 'polypeptide(L)'
;DNGLVRGVKCDHREEDRIRLLTDSLLKTFKPQVFPAAYTLSFVPVIKAEDTGIFLKVIRLSVHPPKPHAEPLLYETDQGEVYLRRDGSIQGPLSGSAIQE
;
A
#
# COMPACT_ATOMS: atom_id res chain seq x y z
N ASP A 1 -0.44 10.59 14.25
CA ASP A 1 -1.74 9.92 14.38
C ASP A 1 -2.18 10.01 15.84
N ASN A 2 -3.46 10.29 16.12
CA ASN A 2 -4.01 10.34 17.48
C ASN A 2 -4.82 9.07 17.84
N GLY A 3 -4.79 8.04 16.98
CA GLY A 3 -5.48 6.78 17.20
C GLY A 3 -6.99 6.81 16.97
N LEU A 4 -7.54 7.91 16.43
CA LEU A 4 -8.98 8.06 16.20
C LEU A 4 -9.37 7.64 14.78
N VAL A 5 -10.25 6.64 14.67
CA VAL A 5 -10.82 6.21 13.40
C VAL A 5 -11.87 7.22 12.92
N ARG A 6 -11.61 7.89 11.79
CA ARG A 6 -12.53 8.86 11.18
C ARG A 6 -13.28 8.33 9.96
N GLY A 7 -12.62 7.52 9.13
CA GLY A 7 -13.14 7.03 7.86
C GLY A 7 -13.34 8.13 6.80
N VAL A 8 -13.70 7.71 5.59
CA VAL A 8 -14.05 8.56 4.45
C VAL A 8 -15.37 8.12 3.83
N LYS A 9 -16.11 9.03 3.21
CA LYS A 9 -17.31 8.66 2.43
C LYS A 9 -16.88 7.78 1.26
N CYS A 10 -17.41 6.57 1.18
CA CYS A 10 -16.96 5.59 0.21
C CYS A 10 -18.12 4.65 -0.17
N ASP A 11 -18.78 4.98 -1.27
CA ASP A 11 -19.78 4.11 -1.89
C ASP A 11 -19.11 3.02 -2.74
N HIS A 12 -19.91 2.13 -3.32
CA HIS A 12 -19.40 1.03 -4.14
C HIS A 12 -18.61 1.50 -5.37
N ARG A 13 -19.01 2.63 -5.98
CA ARG A 13 -18.31 3.19 -7.14
C ARG A 13 -16.93 3.70 -6.75
N GLU A 14 -16.83 4.38 -5.61
CA GLU A 14 -15.55 4.83 -5.07
C GLU A 14 -14.67 3.65 -4.65
N GLU A 15 -15.24 2.57 -4.10
CA GLU A 15 -14.46 1.36 -3.82
C GLU A 15 -13.81 0.80 -5.10
N ASP A 16 -14.57 0.65 -6.19
CA ASP A 16 -14.04 0.15 -7.46
C ASP A 16 -12.96 1.08 -8.03
N ARG A 17 -13.19 2.39 -7.97
CA ARG A 17 -12.19 3.38 -8.35
C ARG A 17 -10.91 3.23 -7.54
N ILE A 18 -11.01 3.06 -6.22
CA ILE A 18 -9.85 2.88 -5.33
C ILE A 18 -9.13 1.56 -5.62
N ARG A 19 -9.85 0.47 -5.90
CA ARG A 19 -9.27 -0.81 -6.31
C ARG A 19 -8.41 -0.65 -7.57
N LEU A 20 -8.94 -0.01 -8.61
CA LEU A 20 -8.23 0.22 -9.86
C LEU A 20 -7.02 1.15 -9.68
N LEU A 21 -7.16 2.23 -8.91
CA LEU A 21 -6.07 3.15 -8.61
C LEU A 21 -4.94 2.44 -7.85
N THR A 22 -5.29 1.63 -6.85
CA THR A 22 -4.33 0.88 -6.05
C THR A 22 -3.57 -0.12 -6.92
N ASP A 23 -4.27 -0.89 -7.74
CA ASP A 23 -3.65 -1.84 -8.67
C ASP A 23 -2.76 -1.14 -9.71
N SER A 24 -3.19 0.00 -10.25
CA SER A 24 -2.39 0.80 -11.19
C SER A 24 -1.11 1.34 -10.54
N LEU A 25 -1.18 1.83 -9.30
CA LEU A 25 -0.02 2.35 -8.57
C LEU A 25 0.93 1.24 -8.14
N LEU A 26 0.44 0.08 -7.70
CA LEU A 26 1.34 -0.99 -7.25
C LEU A 26 2.08 -1.65 -8.42
N LYS A 27 1.52 -1.60 -9.64
CA LYS A 27 2.18 -2.11 -10.87
C LYS A 27 3.39 -1.29 -11.33
N THR A 28 3.51 -0.04 -10.91
CA THR A 28 4.65 0.83 -11.32
C THR A 28 5.93 0.54 -10.55
N PHE A 29 5.82 -0.06 -9.35
CA PHE A 29 6.97 -0.47 -8.56
C PHE A 29 7.79 -1.55 -9.28
N LYS A 30 9.11 -1.53 -9.10
CA LYS A 30 10.04 -2.57 -9.56
C LYS A 30 10.71 -3.24 -8.36
N PRO A 31 10.85 -4.57 -8.29
CA PRO A 31 10.08 -5.55 -9.08
C PRO A 31 8.57 -5.30 -8.94
N GLN A 32 7.81 -5.83 -9.90
CA GLN A 32 6.36 -5.66 -9.90
C GLN A 32 5.74 -6.23 -8.62
N VAL A 33 4.92 -5.44 -7.94
CA VAL A 33 4.08 -5.90 -6.83
C VAL A 33 2.86 -6.62 -7.42
N PHE A 34 2.80 -7.94 -7.25
CA PHE A 34 1.68 -8.74 -7.74
C PHE A 34 0.45 -8.61 -6.84
N PRO A 35 -0.78 -8.72 -7.38
CA PRO A 35 -2.02 -8.69 -6.59
C PRO A 35 -2.08 -9.69 -5.42
N ALA A 36 -1.40 -10.83 -5.55
CA ALA A 36 -1.31 -11.82 -4.47
C ALA A 36 -0.46 -11.36 -3.27
N ALA A 37 0.35 -10.32 -3.42
CA ALA A 37 1.20 -9.76 -2.37
C ALA A 37 0.47 -8.76 -1.46
N TYR A 38 -0.79 -8.43 -1.75
CA TYR A 38 -1.55 -7.50 -0.92
C TYR A 38 -3.04 -7.85 -0.83
N THR A 39 -3.73 -7.20 0.09
CA THR A 39 -5.18 -7.26 0.21
C THR A 39 -5.70 -5.86 0.47
N LEU A 40 -6.62 -5.41 -0.38
CA LEU A 40 -7.34 -4.16 -0.20
C LEU A 40 -8.73 -4.46 0.36
N SER A 41 -9.09 -3.85 1.48
CA SER A 41 -10.38 -4.03 2.16
C SER A 41 -10.97 -2.68 2.57
N PHE A 42 -12.30 -2.60 2.55
CA PHE A 42 -13.06 -1.41 2.92
C PHE A 42 -13.84 -1.71 4.19
N VAL A 43 -13.38 -1.19 5.32
CA VAL A 43 -13.92 -1.52 6.65
C VAL A 43 -14.94 -0.45 7.04
N PRO A 44 -16.22 -0.78 7.29
CA PRO A 44 -17.22 0.22 7.67
C PRO A 44 -16.89 0.85 9.02
N VAL A 45 -17.09 2.16 9.12
CA VAL A 45 -16.99 2.91 10.37
C VAL A 45 -18.38 3.08 10.94
N ILE A 46 -18.62 2.46 12.10
CA ILE A 46 -19.88 2.55 12.82
C ILE A 46 -19.81 3.74 13.78
N LYS A 47 -20.78 4.66 13.67
CA LYS A 47 -20.97 5.76 14.61
C LYS A 47 -22.17 5.44 15.50
N ALA A 48 -22.15 5.95 16.74
CA ALA A 48 -23.26 5.78 17.67
C ALA A 48 -24.55 6.45 17.17
N GLU A 49 -24.42 7.52 16.40
CA GLU A 49 -25.53 8.23 15.78
C GLU A 49 -25.66 7.81 14.32
N ASP A 50 -26.89 7.48 13.90
CA ASP A 50 -27.19 7.28 12.48
C ASP A 50 -27.24 8.64 11.78
N THR A 51 -26.17 8.92 11.05
CA THR A 51 -26.04 10.15 10.26
C THR A 51 -26.47 9.95 8.81
N GLY A 52 -26.85 8.73 8.41
CA GLY A 52 -27.07 8.36 7.01
C GLY A 52 -25.80 8.41 6.13
N ILE A 53 -24.63 8.62 6.74
CA ILE A 53 -23.34 8.70 6.04
C ILE A 53 -22.59 7.38 6.19
N PHE A 54 -22.40 6.67 5.07
CA PHE A 54 -21.59 5.47 5.02
C PHE A 54 -20.10 5.82 4.92
N LEU A 55 -19.42 5.70 6.05
CA LEU A 55 -17.98 5.91 6.16
C LEU A 55 -17.26 4.56 6.14
N LYS A 56 -16.10 4.53 5.48
CA LYS A 56 -15.21 3.36 5.46
C LYS A 56 -13.77 3.76 5.70
N VAL A 57 -12.99 2.86 6.28
CA VAL A 57 -11.53 2.90 6.30
C VAL A 57 -11.04 2.04 5.14
N ILE A 58 -10.15 2.61 4.33
CA ILE A 58 -9.44 1.88 3.28
C ILE A 58 -8.23 1.23 3.94
N ARG A 59 -8.18 -0.10 3.94
CA ARG A 59 -7.08 -0.88 4.52
C ARG A 59 -6.37 -1.65 3.42
N LEU A 60 -5.14 -1.25 3.13
CA LEU A 60 -4.19 -1.99 2.30
C LEU A 60 -3.23 -2.77 3.20
N SER A 61 -3.31 -4.09 3.16
CA SER A 61 -2.39 -4.99 3.87
C SER A 61 -1.40 -5.57 2.87
N VAL A 62 -0.10 -5.40 3.10
CA VAL A 62 0.96 -6.02 2.29
C VAL A 62 1.41 -7.30 3.00
N HIS A 63 1.41 -8.41 2.27
CA HIS A 63 1.78 -9.72 2.80
C HIS A 63 3.30 -9.90 2.78
N PRO A 64 3.87 -10.60 3.77
CA PRO A 64 5.28 -10.94 3.73
C PRO A 64 5.63 -11.71 2.45
N PRO A 65 6.78 -11.41 1.80
CA PRO A 65 7.25 -12.20 0.68
C PRO A 65 7.48 -13.65 1.13
N LYS A 66 7.33 -14.59 0.21
CA LYS A 66 7.66 -16.00 0.48
C LYS A 66 9.13 -16.09 0.91
N PRO A 67 9.48 -16.90 1.93
CA PRO A 67 10.87 -17.17 2.26
C PRO A 67 11.58 -17.66 0.98
N HIS A 68 12.77 -17.10 0.69
CA HIS A 68 13.63 -17.42 -0.47
C HIS A 68 13.44 -16.65 -1.78
N ALA A 69 12.82 -15.46 -1.80
CA ALA A 69 12.78 -14.62 -3.00
C ALA A 69 13.34 -13.22 -2.71
N GLU A 70 14.58 -12.96 -3.12
CA GLU A 70 15.11 -11.60 -3.16
C GLU A 70 15.10 -11.10 -4.60
N PRO A 71 14.45 -9.96 -4.80
CA PRO A 71 15.24 -8.76 -5.01
C PRO A 71 15.35 -7.96 -3.71
N LEU A 72 16.59 -7.57 -3.44
CA LEU A 72 16.99 -6.65 -2.37
C LEU A 72 16.58 -5.22 -2.71
N LEU A 73 16.55 -4.86 -4.00
CA LEU A 73 16.30 -3.50 -4.46
C LEU A 73 14.89 -3.35 -5.02
N TYR A 74 14.26 -2.22 -4.67
CA TYR A 74 12.96 -1.80 -5.14
C TYR A 74 13.04 -0.40 -5.72
N GLU A 75 12.37 -0.14 -6.83
CA GLU A 75 12.22 1.20 -7.41
C GLU A 75 10.76 1.64 -7.29
N THR A 76 10.53 2.87 -6.85
CA THR A 76 9.20 3.49 -6.82
C THR A 76 8.78 3.99 -8.20
N ASP A 77 7.54 4.42 -8.32
CA ASP A 77 7.01 5.09 -9.50
C ASP A 77 7.69 6.43 -9.83
N GLN A 78 8.47 6.97 -8.90
CA GLN A 78 9.24 8.20 -9.04
C GLN A 78 10.72 7.94 -9.37
N GLY A 79 11.12 6.68 -9.58
CA GLY A 79 12.51 6.30 -9.87
C GLY A 79 13.41 6.25 -8.62
N GLU A 80 12.84 6.31 -7.42
CA GLU A 80 13.60 6.23 -6.17
C GLU A 80 13.91 4.77 -5.83
N VAL A 81 15.17 4.47 -5.54
CA VAL A 81 15.62 3.10 -5.27
C VAL A 81 15.77 2.87 -3.76
N TYR A 82 15.20 1.78 -3.26
CA TYR A 82 15.24 1.36 -1.86
C TYR A 82 15.74 -0.08 -1.72
N LEU A 83 16.53 -0.33 -0.69
CA LEU A 83 17.03 -1.65 -0.31
C LEU A 83 16.21 -2.21 0.85
N ARG A 84 15.65 -3.41 0.70
CA ARG A 84 14.97 -4.14 1.78
C ARG A 84 16.02 -4.67 2.76
N ARG A 85 15.80 -4.40 4.04
CA ARG A 85 16.57 -4.97 5.17
C ARG A 85 15.65 -5.80 6.04
N ASP A 86 16.22 -6.64 6.90
CA ASP A 86 15.42 -7.36 7.89
C ASP A 86 14.71 -6.36 8.80
N GLY A 87 13.38 -6.39 8.80
CA GLY A 87 12.53 -5.44 9.54
C GLY A 87 12.53 -3.98 9.06
N SER A 88 13.32 -3.57 8.06
CA SER A 88 13.44 -2.15 7.66
C SER A 88 13.69 -1.94 6.15
N ILE A 89 13.85 -0.69 5.73
CA ILE A 89 14.23 -0.30 4.36
C ILE A 89 15.35 0.75 4.44
N GLN A 90 16.21 0.80 3.41
CA GLN A 90 17.28 1.79 3.26
C GLN A 90 17.12 2.50 1.92
N GLY A 91 17.06 3.84 1.92
CA GLY A 91 16.96 4.63 0.70
C GLY A 91 16.30 5.99 0.94
N PRO A 92 16.10 6.81 -0.11
CA PRO A 92 16.46 6.50 -1.50
C PRO A 92 17.98 6.40 -1.68
N LEU A 93 18.42 5.43 -2.48
CA LEU A 93 19.83 5.18 -2.78
C LEU A 93 20.27 6.02 -3.97
N SER A 94 21.42 6.70 -3.84
CA SER A 94 22.13 7.28 -4.97
C SER A 94 22.80 6.20 -5.82
N GLY A 95 23.09 6.48 -7.09
CA GLY A 95 23.78 5.53 -7.98
C GLY A 95 25.11 5.00 -7.42
N SER A 96 25.87 5.85 -6.70
CA SER A 96 27.11 5.46 -6.02
C SER A 96 26.90 4.50 -4.83
N ALA A 97 25.69 4.44 -4.26
CA ALA A 97 25.34 3.54 -3.16
C ALA A 97 24.79 2.18 -3.66
N ILE A 98 24.60 2.04 -4.98
CA ILE A 98 24.14 0.82 -5.64
C ILE A 98 25.35 -0.01 -6.14
N GLN A 99 26.57 0.55 -6.13
CA GLN A 99 27.81 -0.18 -6.40
C GLN A 99 28.43 -0.72 -5.11
N GLU A 100 28.17 -2.01 -4.83
CA GLU A 100 29.13 -3.08 -4.50
C GLU A 100 28.39 -4.40 -4.21
#